data_AF-A0A835M9C7-F1
#
_entry.id   AF-A0A835M9C7-F1
#
_cell.length_a   1.000
_cell.length_b   1.000
_cell.length_c   1.000
_cell.angle_alpha   90.00
_cell.angle_beta   90.00
_cell.angle_gamma   90.00
#
_symmetry.space_group_name_H-M   'P 1'
#
loop_
_entity.id
_entity.type
_entity.pdbx_description
1 polymer ?
#
loop_
_entity_poly.entity_id
_entity_poly.type
_entity_poly.pdbx_seq_one_letter_code
_entity_poly.pdbx_strand_id
1 'polypeptide(L)'
;MPAAFVSFRTRWAAAVCAQTQQSSNPTLWLTEWAPEPRDVYWSNLAIPFVEITIRRLIMAGAVFFLTFFFMIPIAFVQSIANLDGIEKVFPFLKPLIEKEVVKSVIQGFLPGIALKIFLIVLPTILMTMSKIEGYTSLSVLDRRSAAKYYLFILVNVFRGALDRIAFQATP
;
A
#
# COMPACT_ATOMS: atom_id res chain seq x y z
N MET A 1 8.44 13.34 26.55
CA MET A 1 7.56 13.49 25.38
C MET A 1 6.80 14.80 25.53
N PRO A 2 6.85 15.73 24.57
CA PRO A 2 6.07 16.96 24.59
C PRO A 2 4.63 16.74 24.06
N ALA A 3 3.90 15.78 24.64
CA ALA A 3 2.53 15.44 24.27
C ALA A 3 1.72 15.11 25.53
N ALA A 4 0.44 15.47 25.55
CA ALA A 4 -0.45 15.23 26.67
C ALA A 4 -1.90 15.04 26.21
N PHE A 5 -2.66 14.25 26.95
CA PHE A 5 -4.12 14.17 26.79
C PHE A 5 -4.78 15.21 27.69
N VAL A 6 -5.67 16.01 27.11
CA VAL A 6 -6.40 17.06 27.82
C VAL A 6 -7.89 16.71 27.84
N SER A 7 -8.50 16.74 29.01
CA SER A 7 -9.94 16.49 29.19
C SER A 7 -10.68 17.78 29.53
N PHE A 8 -11.93 17.86 29.10
CA PHE A 8 -12.80 19.03 29.30
C PHE A 8 -14.09 18.61 29.99
N ARG A 9 -14.72 19.54 30.72
CA ARG A 9 -16.03 19.30 31.38
C ARG A 9 -17.17 19.15 30.39
N THR A 10 -17.09 19.80 29.22
CA THR A 10 -18.13 19.75 28.19
C THR A 10 -17.55 19.27 26.86
N ARG A 11 -18.36 18.52 26.10
CA ARG A 11 -17.99 18.07 24.74
C ARG A 11 -17.78 19.24 23.79
N TRP A 12 -18.54 20.31 23.97
CA TRP A 12 -18.41 21.53 23.19
C TRP A 12 -17.05 22.20 23.39
N ALA A 13 -16.57 22.33 24.64
CA ALA A 13 -15.25 22.90 24.90
C ALA A 13 -14.12 22.06 24.29
N ALA A 14 -14.22 20.72 24.36
CA ALA A 14 -13.28 19.83 23.67
C ALA A 14 -13.29 20.04 22.16
N ALA A 15 -14.48 20.18 21.56
CA ALA A 15 -14.63 20.41 20.13
C ALA A 15 -14.04 21.75 19.67
N VAL A 16 -14.24 22.81 20.46
CA VAL A 16 -13.65 24.13 20.20
C VAL A 16 -12.13 24.07 20.31
N CYS A 17 -11.60 23.43 21.36
CA CYS A 17 -10.14 23.27 21.53
C CYS A 17 -9.51 22.53 20.36
N ALA A 18 -10.09 21.39 19.95
CA ALA A 18 -9.54 20.56 18.87
C ALA A 18 -9.58 21.22 17.48
N GLN A 19 -10.42 22.23 17.27
CA GLN A 19 -10.64 22.88 15.97
C GLN A 19 -10.02 24.27 15.86
N THR A 20 -9.53 24.85 16.97
CA THR A 20 -8.99 26.21 17.00
C THR A 20 -7.47 26.22 17.07
N GLN A 21 -6.86 27.20 16.42
CA GLN A 21 -5.42 27.43 16.48
C GLN A 21 -5.07 28.01 17.87
N GLN A 22 -4.25 27.30 18.64
CA GLN A 22 -3.95 27.68 20.03
C GLN A 22 -2.83 28.74 20.15
N SER A 23 -1.93 28.81 19.17
CA SER A 23 -0.77 29.72 19.19
C SER A 23 -0.54 30.37 17.83
N SER A 24 0.13 31.53 17.81
CA SER A 24 0.54 32.19 16.55
C SER A 24 1.45 31.30 15.69
N ASN A 25 2.24 30.41 16.31
CA ASN A 25 3.03 29.43 15.58
C ASN A 25 2.20 28.16 15.32
N PRO A 26 1.93 27.78 14.05
CA PRO A 26 1.12 26.62 13.70
C PRO A 26 1.77 25.27 14.03
N THR A 27 3.06 25.21 14.33
CA THR A 27 3.75 23.96 14.67
C THR A 27 3.81 23.67 16.17
N LEU A 28 3.32 24.60 16.99
CA LEU A 28 3.30 24.47 18.45
C LEU A 28 1.85 24.34 18.93
N TRP A 29 1.64 23.58 20.01
CA TRP A 29 0.30 23.35 20.58
C TRP A 29 -0.71 22.82 19.56
N LEU A 30 -0.26 21.88 18.72
CA LEU A 30 -1.11 21.16 17.78
C LEU A 30 -2.10 20.29 18.56
N THR A 31 -3.40 20.56 18.37
CA THR A 31 -4.49 19.81 18.99
C THR A 31 -5.12 18.88 17.97
N GLU A 32 -5.24 17.61 18.34
CA GLU A 32 -5.98 16.60 17.56
C GLU A 32 -7.03 15.93 18.44
N TRP A 33 -8.07 15.39 17.80
CA TRP A 33 -9.07 14.59 18.50
C TRP A 33 -8.40 13.34 19.06
N ALA A 34 -8.39 13.21 20.39
CA ALA A 34 -7.83 12.04 21.04
C ALA A 34 -8.60 10.78 20.59
N PRO A 35 -7.91 9.75 20.06
CA PRO A 35 -8.55 8.49 19.71
C PRO A 35 -9.00 7.75 20.98
N GLU A 36 -9.83 6.72 20.80
CA GLU A 36 -10.21 5.84 21.91
C GLU A 36 -8.95 5.26 22.58
N PRO A 37 -8.89 5.12 23.91
CA PRO A 37 -7.70 4.61 24.60
C PRO A 37 -7.16 3.27 24.08
N ARG A 38 -8.02 2.43 23.49
CA ARG A 38 -7.67 1.15 22.87
C ARG A 38 -7.11 1.28 21.46
N ASP A 39 -7.43 2.37 20.77
CA ASP A 39 -6.99 2.70 19.41
C ASP A 39 -5.69 3.51 19.40
N VAL A 40 -5.22 3.99 20.56
CA VAL A 40 -3.96 4.72 20.70
C VAL A 40 -2.77 3.80 20.40
N TYR A 41 -1.94 4.20 19.44
CA TYR A 41 -0.65 3.56 19.17
C TYR A 41 0.48 4.27 19.92
N TRP A 42 0.78 3.78 21.12
CA TRP A 42 1.66 4.43 22.09
C TRP A 42 3.09 4.69 21.59
N SER A 43 3.64 3.80 20.77
CA SER A 43 5.02 3.91 20.28
C SER A 43 5.29 5.15 19.44
N ASN A 44 4.25 5.73 18.81
CA ASN A 44 4.40 6.89 17.92
C ASN A 44 4.09 8.24 18.59
N LEU A 45 3.61 8.25 19.84
CA LEU A 45 3.33 9.50 20.58
C LEU A 45 4.59 10.33 20.89
N ALA A 46 5.75 9.68 20.89
CA ALA A 46 7.02 10.30 21.28
C ALA A 46 7.70 11.09 20.15
N ILE A 47 7.22 10.96 18.92
CA ILE A 47 7.95 11.40 17.73
C ILE A 47 7.77 12.92 17.54
N PRO A 48 8.84 13.71 17.39
CA PRO A 48 8.75 15.14 17.14
C PRO A 48 8.17 15.45 15.76
N PHE A 49 7.43 16.57 15.64
CA PHE A 49 6.71 16.96 14.42
C PHE A 49 7.58 17.04 13.15
N VAL A 50 8.80 17.57 13.28
CA VAL A 50 9.74 17.69 12.14
C VAL A 50 10.16 16.30 11.62
N GLU A 51 10.38 15.37 12.53
CA GLU A 51 10.77 14.00 12.19
C GLU A 51 9.62 13.23 11.52
N ILE A 52 8.37 13.46 11.97
CA ILE A 52 7.17 12.91 11.31
C ILE A 52 7.11 13.34 9.84
N THR A 53 7.38 14.61 9.55
CA THR A 53 7.35 15.14 8.18
C THR A 53 8.39 14.47 7.29
N ILE A 54 9.63 14.31 7.78
CA ILE A 54 10.72 13.65 7.04
C ILE A 54 10.40 12.16 6.83
N ARG A 55 9.96 11.46 7.89
CA ARG A 55 9.57 10.04 7.81
C ARG A 55 8.47 9.81 6.78
N ARG A 56 7.47 10.69 6.73
CA ARG A 56 6.39 10.62 5.72
C ARG A 56 6.91 10.81 4.30
N LEU A 57 7.84 11.74 4.08
CA LEU A 57 8.45 11.96 2.77
C LEU A 57 9.25 10.74 2.31
N ILE A 58 10.09 10.18 3.19
CA ILE A 58 10.88 8.97 2.92
C ILE A 58 9.95 7.79 2.60
N MET A 59 8.89 7.60 3.40
CA MET A 59 7.94 6.50 3.19
C MET A 59 7.10 6.67 1.92
N ALA A 60 6.73 7.90 1.56
CA ALA A 60 6.09 8.17 0.27
C ALA A 60 7.00 7.77 -0.91
N GLY A 61 8.30 8.12 -0.83
CA GLY A 61 9.31 7.66 -1.80
C GLY A 61 9.46 6.14 -1.80
N ALA A 62 9.50 5.50 -0.63
CA ALA A 62 9.60 4.05 -0.52
C ALA A 62 8.40 3.32 -1.14
N VAL A 63 7.17 3.80 -0.93
CA VAL A 63 5.95 3.25 -1.55
C VAL A 63 5.97 3.43 -3.06
N PHE A 64 6.49 4.56 -3.55
CA PHE A 64 6.70 4.78 -4.98
C PHE A 64 7.65 3.71 -5.54
N PHE A 65 8.86 3.56 -5.00
CA PHE A 65 9.80 2.55 -5.47
C PHE A 65 9.25 1.12 -5.33
N LEU A 66 8.58 0.80 -4.23
CA LEU A 66 7.89 -0.49 -4.03
C LEU A 66 6.93 -0.77 -5.19
N THR A 67 6.13 0.22 -5.60
CA THR A 67 5.17 0.09 -6.71
C THR A 67 5.89 -0.20 -8.03
N PHE A 68 7.02 0.46 -8.30
CA PHE A 68 7.84 0.22 -9.51
C PHE A 68 8.52 -1.15 -9.51
N PHE A 69 9.14 -1.56 -8.40
CA PHE A 69 9.80 -2.86 -8.31
C PHE A 69 8.80 -4.02 -8.42
N PHE A 70 7.62 -3.89 -7.84
CA PHE A 70 6.56 -4.89 -7.96
C PHE A 70 5.95 -4.99 -9.37
N MET A 71 6.27 -4.08 -10.30
CA MET A 71 5.84 -4.24 -11.69
C MET A 71 6.51 -5.45 -12.35
N ILE A 72 7.77 -5.73 -12.03
CA ILE A 72 8.57 -6.79 -12.68
C ILE A 72 7.98 -8.19 -12.36
N PRO A 73 7.72 -8.58 -11.09
CA PRO A 73 7.10 -9.87 -10.78
C PRO A 73 5.70 -10.01 -11.37
N ILE A 74 4.91 -8.94 -11.40
CA ILE A 74 3.55 -8.97 -11.95
C ILE A 74 3.60 -9.21 -13.46
N ALA A 75 4.48 -8.52 -14.19
CA ALA A 75 4.68 -8.74 -15.62
C ALA A 75 5.17 -10.17 -15.91
N PHE A 76 6.06 -10.71 -15.07
CA PHE A 76 6.50 -12.09 -15.17
C PHE A 76 5.34 -13.08 -15.00
N VAL A 77 4.52 -12.92 -13.96
CA VAL A 77 3.33 -13.77 -13.75
C VAL A 77 2.33 -13.65 -14.90
N GLN A 78 2.14 -12.46 -15.48
CA GLN A 78 1.29 -12.24 -16.64
C GLN A 78 1.85 -12.89 -17.92
N SER A 79 3.16 -12.88 -18.12
CA SER A 79 3.79 -13.57 -19.26
C SER A 79 3.57 -15.09 -19.20
N ILE A 80 3.65 -15.70 -18.00
CA ILE A 80 3.37 -17.13 -17.78
C ILE A 80 1.90 -17.47 -18.08
N ALA A 81 0.97 -16.54 -17.83
CA ALA A 81 -0.44 -16.74 -18.18
C ALA A 81 -0.68 -16.80 -19.71
N ASN A 82 0.20 -16.18 -20.51
CA ASN A 82 0.14 -16.18 -21.98
C ASN A 82 1.08 -17.24 -22.59
N LEU A 83 0.79 -18.51 -22.31
CA LEU A 83 1.59 -19.65 -22.79
C LEU A 83 1.66 -19.75 -24.32
N ASP A 84 0.63 -19.34 -25.06
CA ASP A 84 0.63 -19.38 -26.53
C ASP A 84 1.65 -18.41 -27.15
N GLY A 85 2.01 -17.34 -26.42
CA GLY A 85 3.10 -16.43 -26.79
C GLY A 85 4.47 -17.01 -26.45
N ILE A 86 4.60 -17.70 -25.31
CA ILE A 86 5.83 -18.38 -24.89
C ILE A 86 6.15 -19.57 -25.80
N GLU A 87 5.16 -20.30 -26.28
CA GLU A 87 5.32 -21.46 -27.17
C GLU A 87 5.97 -21.08 -28.51
N LYS A 88 5.77 -19.83 -28.97
CA LYS A 88 6.44 -19.26 -30.14
C LYS A 88 7.88 -18.81 -29.87
N VAL A 89 8.19 -18.37 -28.66
CA VAL A 89 9.52 -17.82 -28.29
C VAL A 89 10.47 -18.91 -27.77
N PHE A 90 9.94 -19.93 -27.09
CA PHE A 90 10.71 -21.02 -26.50
C PHE A 90 10.19 -22.41 -26.95
N PRO A 91 10.64 -22.91 -28.12
CA PRO A 91 10.17 -24.19 -28.66
C PRO A 91 10.55 -25.41 -27.81
N PHE A 92 11.42 -25.27 -26.80
CA PHE A 92 11.81 -26.37 -25.90
C PHE A 92 10.71 -26.78 -24.91
N LEU A 93 9.67 -25.95 -24.70
CA LEU A 93 8.54 -26.30 -23.83
C LEU A 93 7.45 -27.14 -24.53
N LYS A 94 7.52 -27.31 -25.86
CA LYS A 94 6.55 -28.11 -26.63
C LYS A 94 6.21 -29.49 -26.04
N PRO A 95 7.19 -30.35 -25.64
CA PRO A 95 6.88 -31.67 -25.09
C PRO A 95 6.21 -31.66 -23.69
N LEU A 96 6.34 -30.55 -22.95
CA LEU A 96 5.66 -30.34 -21.65
C LEU A 96 4.23 -29.77 -21.84
N ILE A 97 4.01 -29.04 -22.93
CA ILE A 97 2.75 -28.38 -23.28
C ILE A 97 1.78 -29.34 -24.01
N GLU A 98 2.26 -30.41 -24.65
CA GLU A 98 1.42 -31.43 -25.31
C GLU A 98 0.45 -32.18 -24.38
N LYS A 99 0.69 -32.18 -23.06
CA LYS A 99 -0.31 -32.67 -22.10
C LYS A 99 -1.34 -31.57 -21.83
N GLU A 100 -2.46 -31.60 -22.56
CA GLU A 100 -3.56 -30.63 -22.44
C GLU A 100 -3.99 -30.33 -20.99
N VAL A 101 -3.98 -31.35 -20.13
CA VAL A 101 -4.30 -31.23 -18.68
C VAL A 101 -3.30 -30.33 -17.96
N VAL A 102 -2.00 -30.45 -18.27
CA VAL A 102 -0.94 -29.67 -17.62
C VAL A 102 -0.94 -28.24 -18.14
N LYS A 103 -1.18 -28.03 -19.44
CA LYS A 103 -1.34 -26.69 -20.04
C LYS A 103 -2.50 -25.94 -19.37
N SER A 104 -3.66 -26.56 -19.26
CA SER A 104 -4.87 -26.01 -18.63
C SER A 104 -4.65 -25.60 -17.17
N VAL A 105 -4.03 -26.47 -16.37
CA VAL A 105 -3.79 -26.19 -14.93
C VAL A 105 -2.77 -25.07 -14.75
N ILE A 106 -1.67 -25.08 -15.51
CA ILE A 106 -0.65 -24.05 -15.43
C ILE A 106 -1.20 -22.71 -15.91
N GLN A 107 -1.99 -22.67 -16.98
CA GLN A 107 -2.52 -21.43 -17.53
C GLN A 107 -3.67 -20.83 -16.68
N GLY A 108 -4.50 -21.68 -16.08
CA GLY A 108 -5.68 -21.26 -15.32
C GLY A 108 -5.43 -20.99 -13.84
N PHE A 109 -4.57 -21.76 -13.16
CA PHE A 109 -4.42 -21.69 -11.70
C PHE A 109 -3.11 -21.08 -11.24
N LEU A 110 -1.99 -21.35 -11.93
CA LEU A 110 -0.66 -20.97 -11.45
C LEU A 110 -0.48 -19.44 -11.34
N PRO A 111 -0.90 -18.62 -12.33
CA PRO A 111 -0.77 -17.17 -12.25
C PRO A 111 -1.65 -16.59 -11.14
N GLY A 112 -2.86 -17.14 -10.95
CA GLY A 112 -3.79 -16.70 -9.92
C GLY A 112 -3.27 -16.97 -8.50
N ILE A 113 -2.69 -18.15 -8.26
CA ILE A 113 -2.10 -18.50 -6.97
C ILE A 113 -0.84 -17.66 -6.71
N ALA A 114 0.06 -17.54 -7.70
CA ALA A 114 1.27 -16.75 -7.57
C ALA A 114 0.94 -15.28 -7.24
N LEU A 115 0.02 -14.67 -7.99
CA LEU A 115 -0.42 -13.30 -7.76
C LEU A 115 -1.08 -13.13 -6.39
N LYS A 116 -1.90 -14.09 -5.95
CA LYS A 116 -2.52 -14.07 -4.62
C LYS A 116 -1.48 -14.11 -3.50
N ILE A 117 -0.43 -14.93 -3.63
CA ILE A 117 0.66 -14.98 -2.64
C ILE A 117 1.36 -13.61 -2.55
N PHE A 118 1.68 -12.99 -3.69
CA PHE A 118 2.29 -11.65 -3.71
C PHE A 118 1.38 -10.59 -3.08
N LEU A 119 0.06 -10.64 -3.35
CA LEU A 119 -0.89 -9.70 -2.77
C LEU A 119 -1.12 -9.89 -1.27
N ILE A 120 -0.91 -11.07 -0.69
CA ILE A 120 -1.04 -11.30 0.76
C ILE A 120 0.14 -10.68 1.53
N VAL A 121 1.34 -10.69 0.94
CA VAL A 121 2.55 -10.13 1.56
C VAL A 121 2.57 -8.60 1.50
N LEU A 122 1.85 -8.00 0.55
CA LEU A 122 1.89 -6.56 0.35
C LEU A 122 1.25 -5.73 1.48
N PRO A 123 0.03 -6.06 1.99
CA PRO A 123 -0.58 -5.36 3.11
C PRO A 123 0.28 -5.34 4.36
N THR A 124 1.01 -6.43 4.66
CA THR A 124 1.90 -6.48 5.82
C THR A 124 3.09 -5.52 5.65
N ILE A 125 3.67 -5.41 4.46
CA ILE A 125 4.73 -4.43 4.15
C ILE A 125 4.19 -2.99 4.22
N LEU A 126 3.02 -2.72 3.64
CA LEU A 126 2.44 -1.36 3.67
C LEU A 126 2.04 -0.95 5.09
N MET A 127 1.63 -1.91 5.93
CA MET A 127 1.32 -1.68 7.33
C MET A 127 2.58 -1.34 8.13
N THR A 128 3.69 -2.05 7.92
CA THR A 128 4.96 -1.71 8.60
C THR A 128 5.48 -0.34 8.16
N MET A 129 5.42 -0.01 6.87
CA MET A 129 5.75 1.34 6.37
C MET A 129 4.89 2.41 7.03
N SER A 130 3.57 2.18 7.13
CA SER A 130 2.65 3.13 7.76
C SER A 130 2.91 3.29 9.27
N LYS A 131 3.40 2.25 9.96
CA LYS A 131 3.78 2.35 11.38
C LYS A 131 4.95 3.30 11.57
N ILE A 132 5.92 3.26 10.65
CA ILE A 132 7.12 4.11 10.70
C ILE A 132 6.80 5.58 10.40
N GLU A 133 5.73 5.87 9.65
CA GLU A 133 5.25 7.24 9.36
C GLU A 133 4.79 8.03 10.60
N GLY A 134 4.59 7.36 11.73
CA GLY A 134 4.33 8.05 12.99
C GLY A 134 2.86 8.43 13.25
N TYR A 135 1.89 7.64 12.77
CA TYR A 135 0.48 7.86 13.17
C TYR A 135 0.23 7.38 14.60
N THR A 136 -0.59 8.14 15.34
CA THR A 136 -0.91 7.93 16.76
C THR A 136 -2.14 7.05 17.00
N SER A 137 -2.90 6.72 15.95
CA SER A 137 -4.10 5.87 16.01
C SER A 137 -3.98 4.65 15.10
N LEU A 138 -4.41 3.49 15.58
CA LEU A 138 -4.46 2.24 14.80
C LEU A 138 -5.48 2.36 13.65
N SER A 139 -6.63 2.98 13.89
CA SER A 139 -7.65 3.23 12.86
C SER A 139 -7.12 4.11 11.73
N VAL A 140 -6.34 5.16 12.05
CA VAL A 140 -5.69 6.01 11.04
C VAL A 140 -4.64 5.22 10.27
N LEU A 141 -3.86 4.40 10.97
CA LEU A 141 -2.84 3.55 10.39
C LEU A 141 -3.43 2.56 9.37
N ASP A 142 -4.52 1.88 9.72
CA ASP A 142 -5.24 0.96 8.84
C ASP A 142 -5.81 1.70 7.62
N ARG A 143 -6.44 2.86 7.83
CA ARG A 143 -6.96 3.69 6.73
C ARG A 143 -5.87 4.11 5.76
N ARG A 144 -4.70 4.50 6.27
CA ARG A 144 -3.55 4.92 5.46
C ARG A 144 -2.91 3.75 4.73
N SER A 145 -2.79 2.60 5.38
CA SER A 145 -2.31 1.36 4.77
C SER A 145 -3.24 0.92 3.62
N ALA A 146 -4.55 0.91 3.87
CA ALA A 146 -5.56 0.59 2.86
C ALA A 146 -5.54 1.56 1.68
N ALA A 147 -5.38 2.87 1.93
CA ALA A 147 -5.27 3.86 0.86
C ALA A 147 -4.03 3.64 -0.02
N LYS A 148 -2.88 3.31 0.57
CA LYS A 148 -1.66 2.95 -0.18
C LYS A 148 -1.84 1.67 -0.98
N TYR A 149 -2.48 0.66 -0.39
CA TYR A 149 -2.79 -0.59 -1.08
C TYR A 149 -3.73 -0.37 -2.26
N TYR A 150 -4.74 0.47 -2.10
CA TYR A 150 -5.64 0.87 -3.18
C TYR A 150 -4.89 1.58 -4.31
N LEU A 151 -4.03 2.56 -3.99
CA LEU A 151 -3.19 3.22 -4.99
C LEU A 151 -2.28 2.23 -5.73
N PHE A 152 -1.68 1.28 -5.00
CA PHE A 152 -0.85 0.24 -5.60
C PHE A 152 -1.64 -0.63 -6.58
N ILE A 153 -2.83 -1.10 -6.19
CA ILE A 153 -3.70 -1.88 -7.09
C ILE A 153 -4.09 -1.05 -8.30
N LEU A 154 -4.51 0.20 -8.11
CA LEU A 154 -4.94 1.07 -9.18
C LEU A 154 -3.83 1.24 -10.21
N VAL A 155 -2.60 1.57 -9.79
CA VAL A 155 -1.45 1.72 -10.69
C VAL A 155 -1.15 0.42 -11.43
N ASN A 156 -1.13 -0.71 -10.73
CA ASN A 156 -0.79 -2.00 -11.35
C ASN A 156 -1.86 -2.52 -12.32
N VAL A 157 -3.13 -2.38 -11.96
CA VAL A 157 -4.27 -2.80 -12.80
C VAL A 157 -4.41 -1.89 -14.01
N PHE A 158 -4.30 -0.56 -13.82
CA PHE A 158 -4.40 0.39 -14.92
C PHE A 158 -3.25 0.23 -15.93
N ARG A 159 -2.01 0.03 -15.44
CA ARG A 159 -0.88 -0.32 -16.32
C ARG A 159 -1.15 -1.60 -17.11
N GLY A 160 -1.57 -2.68 -16.44
CA GLY A 160 -1.88 -3.94 -17.12
C GLY A 160 -3.05 -3.85 -18.11
N ALA A 161 -3.91 -2.83 -18.00
CA ALA A 161 -4.91 -2.50 -19.02
C ALA A 161 -4.29 -1.73 -20.19
N LEU A 162 -3.43 -0.75 -19.93
CA LEU A 162 -2.70 -0.01 -20.96
C LEU A 162 -1.82 -0.92 -21.83
N ASP A 163 -1.08 -1.84 -21.23
CA ASP A 163 -0.20 -2.78 -21.95
C ASP A 163 -1.01 -3.67 -22.92
N ARG A 164 -2.22 -4.08 -22.50
CA ARG A 164 -3.15 -4.86 -23.35
C ARG A 164 -3.67 -4.05 -24.53
N ILE A 165 -4.01 -2.77 -24.30
CA ILE A 165 -4.46 -1.87 -25.37
C ILE A 165 -3.32 -1.62 -26.37
N ALA A 166 -2.09 -1.42 -25.89
CA ALA A 166 -0.94 -1.20 -26.74
C ALA A 166 -0.64 -2.42 -27.65
N PHE A 167 -0.73 -3.64 -27.11
CA PHE A 167 -0.52 -4.87 -27.89
C PHE A 167 -1.58 -5.08 -28.99
N GLN A 168 -2.82 -4.66 -28.75
CA GLN A 168 -3.90 -4.77 -29.73
C GLN A 168 -3.86 -3.68 -30.81
N ALA A 169 -3.07 -2.62 -30.59
CA ALA A 169 -2.86 -1.51 -31.53
C ALA A 169 -1.65 -1.70 -32.46
N THR A 170 -0.77 -2.67 -32.19
CA THR A 170 0.30 -3.06 -33.12
C THR A 170 -0.26 -3.97 -34.23
N PRO A 171 -0.06 -3.60 -35.52
CA PRO A 171 -0.62 -4.31 -36.68
C PRO A 171 -0.01 -5.69 -36.91
#